data_AF-A0A8H8C0D6-F1
#
_entry.id   AF-A0A8H8C0D6-F1
#
_cell.length_a   1.000
_cell.length_b   1.000
_cell.length_c   1.000
_cell.angle_alpha   90.00
_cell.angle_beta   90.00
_cell.angle_gamma   90.00
#
_symmetry.space_group_name_H-M   'P 1'
#
loop_
_entity.id
_entity.type
_entity.pdbx_description
1 polymer ?
#
loop_
_entity_poly.entity_id
_entity_poly.type
_entity_poly.pdbx_seq_one_letter_code
_entity_poly.pdbx_strand_id
1 'polypeptide(L)'
;MPPSSKLGRNPRRGDRSSGGGRRGCGDSWKGGASGANCRGGTIEGGGQRRERKEESPEEQAAKSSYNYWRRLIKNPPVPNDTKTMERVWDGALRILNDDNRGWKQQLIFDLESDEYQGRAHVKNLMEMQALLGGPSTFVGLADPFLLVITHPAILDCLAVDTAVGGIFNFISGSHGSRAIPFFRRICSNLLDHHLNMGSEPDSSLEQLLVALPKAIHELLRREYRASFNDDLPDMLNSIEEMMSAVYADKQSTAFQYVANKVEELRKIVARSRGLLHEEVPAEGGVTTDMVTLTYPRAVQLLGERHDNDKVDISKINIIPTENEIRCNRPEYLPSTNLYLPHFLSDQAQRHLDTHFRLLRHDIFGELKGALGGLLLAAEQDISLFENPRLNLGNIRAYAYLNVHIRNLSFDHNRGLEVQLSFPQPTAARKKSKAQRHRWWEDSKRLEEGVFLSLLSFQGDKSSLLFFNVTGKETNPDKVASLSSHNYLANIIAKLASNNRDDLDTMVRLNCQRSSGILIELPSIIIATFVPVLESIQDMYRLCRLPFRQWIIPDRLGHQVNNPAPLDIPPPMYA
;
A
#
# COMPACT_ATOMS: atom_id res chain seq x y z
N MET A 1 42.98 -30.37 11.10
CA MET A 1 43.96 -31.48 11.00
C MET A 1 43.20 -32.80 10.94
N PRO A 2 43.47 -33.64 9.92
CA PRO A 2 42.68 -34.83 9.53
C PRO A 2 43.25 -36.13 10.17
N PRO A 3 42.70 -37.30 9.84
CA PRO A 3 43.20 -38.10 8.69
C PRO A 3 42.05 -38.66 7.81
N SER A 4 42.07 -38.67 6.47
CA SER A 4 42.90 -39.42 5.49
C SER A 4 42.84 -40.94 5.70
N SER A 5 42.54 -41.86 4.78
CA SER A 5 42.19 -41.93 3.36
C SER A 5 42.14 -43.45 3.00
N LYS A 6 41.30 -43.91 2.05
CA LYS A 6 41.72 -44.81 0.94
C LYS A 6 40.58 -45.21 -0.01
N LEU A 7 40.86 -44.99 -1.31
CA LEU A 7 40.28 -45.54 -2.54
C LEU A 7 40.30 -47.09 -2.54
N GLY A 8 39.55 -47.86 -3.32
CA GLY A 8 38.67 -47.63 -4.48
C GLY A 8 38.43 -48.96 -5.24
N ARG A 9 37.71 -48.87 -6.37
CA ARG A 9 37.58 -49.81 -7.52
C ARG A 9 36.40 -50.81 -7.56
N ASN A 10 35.53 -50.51 -8.52
CA ASN A 10 34.63 -51.39 -9.28
C ASN A 10 35.40 -52.47 -10.08
N PRO A 11 34.74 -53.58 -10.48
CA PRO A 11 34.29 -53.67 -11.88
C PRO A 11 32.92 -54.37 -12.10
N ARG A 12 32.16 -53.85 -13.10
CA ARG A 12 31.52 -54.50 -14.29
C ARG A 12 30.96 -55.94 -14.15
N ARG A 13 29.91 -56.41 -14.84
CA ARG A 13 28.83 -55.94 -15.74
C ARG A 13 28.01 -57.21 -16.08
N GLY A 14 26.74 -57.05 -16.42
CA GLY A 14 25.93 -58.02 -17.19
C GLY A 14 24.64 -58.43 -16.46
N ASP A 15 23.47 -58.54 -17.08
CA ASP A 15 22.96 -58.22 -18.41
C ASP A 15 21.40 -58.27 -18.29
N ARG A 16 20.66 -57.58 -19.18
CA ARG A 16 19.20 -57.74 -19.50
C ARG A 16 18.17 -57.33 -18.42
N SER A 17 17.00 -56.75 -18.70
CA SER A 17 16.30 -56.37 -19.94
C SER A 17 15.02 -55.56 -19.61
N SER A 18 14.69 -54.62 -20.51
CA SER A 18 13.36 -54.20 -21.00
C SER A 18 12.25 -53.60 -20.10
N GLY A 19 11.73 -52.46 -20.59
CA GLY A 19 10.36 -51.93 -20.42
C GLY A 19 10.27 -50.74 -19.46
N GLY A 20 9.80 -49.54 -19.76
CA GLY A 20 9.15 -48.91 -20.91
C GLY A 20 8.60 -47.57 -20.37
N GLY A 21 8.87 -46.43 -21.00
CA GLY A 21 8.44 -45.12 -20.48
C GLY A 21 8.65 -43.99 -21.47
N ARG A 22 7.55 -43.55 -22.07
CA ARG A 22 7.44 -42.51 -23.10
C ARG A 22 7.87 -41.13 -22.57
N ARG A 23 8.71 -40.42 -23.35
CA ARG A 23 8.96 -38.97 -23.23
C ARG A 23 8.04 -38.23 -24.20
N GLY A 24 7.36 -37.20 -23.72
CA GLY A 24 6.66 -36.22 -24.55
C GLY A 24 7.61 -35.06 -24.87
N CYS A 25 7.91 -34.88 -26.14
CA CYS A 25 8.64 -33.75 -26.70
C CYS A 25 7.72 -32.50 -26.77
N GLY A 26 8.31 -31.34 -26.51
CA GLY A 26 7.71 -30.05 -26.86
C GLY A 26 7.87 -29.78 -28.35
N ASP A 27 6.82 -29.27 -28.97
CA ASP A 27 6.86 -28.80 -30.36
C ASP A 27 6.38 -27.34 -30.46
N SER A 28 7.29 -26.57 -31.05
CA SER A 28 7.12 -25.27 -31.68
C SER A 28 6.06 -25.31 -32.78
N TRP A 29 5.18 -24.31 -32.87
CA TRP A 29 4.33 -24.10 -34.04
C TRP A 29 4.48 -22.67 -34.56
N LYS A 30 5.38 -22.55 -35.55
CA LYS A 30 5.27 -21.57 -36.65
C LYS A 30 4.38 -22.19 -37.73
N GLY A 31 3.42 -21.42 -38.25
CA GLY A 31 2.67 -21.81 -39.43
C GLY A 31 2.02 -20.60 -40.09
N GLY A 32 2.65 -20.08 -41.14
CA GLY A 32 1.97 -19.22 -42.11
C GLY A 32 1.23 -20.07 -43.14
N ALA A 33 0.12 -19.56 -43.67
CA ALA A 33 -0.50 -20.08 -44.88
C ALA A 33 -1.13 -18.92 -45.67
N SER A 34 -0.62 -18.74 -46.88
CA SER A 34 -1.20 -17.96 -47.97
C SER A 34 -2.43 -18.66 -48.57
N GLY A 35 -3.35 -17.87 -49.12
CA GLY A 35 -4.71 -18.26 -49.46
C GLY A 35 -4.94 -19.07 -50.76
N ALA A 36 -6.21 -19.44 -50.94
CA ALA A 36 -6.84 -19.77 -52.21
C ALA A 36 -8.37 -19.63 -52.11
N ASN A 37 -8.97 -19.07 -53.16
CA ASN A 37 -10.39 -18.76 -53.41
C ASN A 37 -11.35 -19.95 -53.26
N CYS A 38 -12.60 -19.68 -52.84
CA CYS A 38 -13.83 -20.13 -53.53
C CYS A 38 -15.08 -19.35 -53.09
N ARG A 39 -16.00 -19.15 -54.04
CA ARG A 39 -17.13 -18.20 -54.06
C ARG A 39 -18.42 -18.73 -53.42
N GLY A 40 -19.25 -17.80 -52.92
CA GLY A 40 -20.71 -17.83 -53.11
C GLY A 40 -21.57 -18.04 -51.86
N GLY A 41 -22.36 -17.04 -51.49
CA GLY A 41 -23.50 -17.18 -50.57
C GLY A 41 -23.80 -15.93 -49.73
N THR A 42 -24.42 -14.92 -50.33
CA THR A 42 -24.98 -13.76 -49.62
C THR A 42 -26.21 -14.19 -48.82
N ILE A 43 -26.20 -14.02 -47.48
CA ILE A 43 -27.41 -13.80 -46.68
C ILE A 43 -27.11 -12.68 -45.69
N GLU A 44 -27.90 -11.62 -45.82
CA GLU A 44 -27.86 -10.40 -45.04
C GLU A 44 -28.17 -10.67 -43.56
N GLY A 45 -27.30 -10.17 -42.68
CA GLY A 45 -27.54 -10.06 -41.25
C GLY A 45 -26.85 -8.79 -40.75
N GLY A 46 -27.64 -7.76 -40.49
CA GLY A 46 -27.19 -6.40 -40.19
C GLY A 46 -26.25 -6.35 -38.98
N GLY A 47 -24.95 -6.24 -39.25
CA GLY A 47 -23.97 -5.73 -38.30
C GLY A 47 -23.73 -4.26 -38.60
N GLN A 48 -24.21 -3.37 -37.74
CA GLN A 48 -23.73 -1.99 -37.70
C GLN A 48 -22.20 -2.04 -37.60
N ARG A 49 -21.54 -1.70 -38.71
CA ARG A 49 -20.11 -1.38 -38.76
C ARG A 49 -19.92 -0.27 -37.72
N ARG A 50 -19.25 -0.57 -36.60
CA ARG A 50 -18.75 0.48 -35.70
C ARG A 50 -17.94 1.42 -36.58
N GLU A 51 -18.50 2.60 -36.85
CA GLU A 51 -17.77 3.69 -37.47
C GLU A 51 -16.52 3.89 -36.63
N ARG A 52 -15.36 3.64 -37.25
CA ARG A 52 -14.07 3.96 -36.65
C ARG A 52 -14.06 5.48 -36.57
N LYS A 53 -14.33 6.05 -35.39
CA LYS A 53 -14.15 7.48 -35.14
C LYS A 53 -12.79 7.85 -35.72
N GLU A 54 -12.79 8.80 -36.65
CA GLU A 54 -11.55 9.37 -37.17
C GLU A 54 -10.79 9.96 -35.97
N GLU A 55 -9.56 9.49 -35.75
CA GLU A 55 -8.71 9.99 -34.65
C GLU A 55 -8.51 11.50 -34.86
N SER A 56 -8.71 12.29 -33.81
CA SER A 56 -8.53 13.75 -33.88
C SER A 56 -7.09 14.08 -34.33
N PRO A 57 -6.85 15.19 -35.07
CA PRO A 57 -5.50 15.65 -35.38
C PRO A 57 -4.59 15.74 -34.14
N GLU A 58 -5.17 16.10 -32.99
CA GLU A 58 -4.48 16.16 -31.70
C GLU A 58 -4.10 14.76 -31.18
N GLU A 59 -4.99 13.77 -31.30
CA GLU A 59 -4.71 12.38 -30.92
C GLU A 59 -3.60 11.76 -31.79
N GLN A 60 -3.59 12.09 -33.08
CA GLN A 60 -2.58 11.62 -34.01
C GLN A 60 -1.21 12.27 -33.73
N ALA A 61 -1.18 13.55 -33.34
CA ALA A 61 0.04 14.24 -32.92
C ALA A 61 0.59 13.68 -31.60
N ALA A 62 -0.28 13.44 -30.61
CA ALA A 62 0.09 12.83 -29.33
C ALA A 62 0.66 11.42 -29.52
N LYS A 63 0.01 10.60 -30.36
CA LYS A 63 0.46 9.26 -30.73
C LYS A 63 1.81 9.27 -31.45
N SER A 64 2.03 10.23 -32.34
CA SER A 64 3.32 10.38 -33.04
C SER A 64 4.44 10.78 -32.07
N SER A 65 4.14 11.71 -31.16
CA SER A 65 5.06 12.16 -30.10
C SER A 65 5.43 11.03 -29.15
N TYR A 66 4.44 10.26 -28.71
CA TYR A 66 4.64 9.09 -27.85
C TYR A 66 5.47 8.00 -28.55
N ASN A 67 5.14 7.66 -29.81
CA ASN A 67 5.88 6.65 -30.57
C ASN A 67 7.34 7.06 -30.83
N TYR A 68 7.60 8.35 -31.02
CA TYR A 68 8.97 8.86 -31.13
C TYR A 68 9.73 8.66 -29.81
N TRP A 69 9.15 9.10 -28.69
CA TRP A 69 9.75 8.91 -27.36
C TRP A 69 10.01 7.43 -27.04
N ARG A 70 9.05 6.55 -27.32
CA ARG A 70 9.16 5.10 -27.12
C ARG A 70 10.32 4.47 -27.89
N ARG A 71 10.65 5.00 -29.08
CA ARG A 71 11.81 4.53 -29.86
C ARG A 71 13.14 4.88 -29.18
N LEU A 72 13.20 5.97 -28.43
CA LEU A 72 14.43 6.37 -27.72
C LEU A 72 14.75 5.39 -26.59
N ILE A 73 13.74 5.02 -25.79
CA ILE A 73 13.92 4.11 -24.65
C ILE A 73 14.08 2.63 -25.04
N LYS A 74 13.87 2.29 -26.31
CA LYS A 74 14.06 0.92 -26.81
C LYS A 74 15.54 0.52 -26.88
N ASN A 75 16.43 1.48 -27.10
CA ASN A 75 17.86 1.23 -27.20
C ASN A 75 18.54 1.46 -25.85
N PRO A 76 19.59 0.68 -25.53
CA PRO A 76 20.37 0.93 -24.32
C PRO A 76 21.02 2.32 -24.40
N PRO A 77 21.05 3.08 -23.28
CA PRO A 77 21.69 4.38 -23.26
C PRO A 77 23.18 4.29 -23.52
N VAL A 78 23.71 5.27 -24.25
CA VAL A 78 25.15 5.51 -24.34
C VAL A 78 25.57 6.39 -23.15
N PRO A 79 26.63 6.01 -22.40
CA PRO A 79 27.13 6.81 -21.30
C PRO A 79 27.47 8.24 -21.74
N ASN A 80 27.01 9.24 -20.99
CA ASN A 80 27.24 10.67 -21.25
C ASN A 80 26.73 11.21 -22.60
N ASP A 81 25.80 10.52 -23.28
CA ASP A 81 25.06 11.09 -24.43
C ASP A 81 23.97 12.06 -23.94
N THR A 82 24.38 13.30 -23.72
CA THR A 82 23.52 14.37 -23.19
C THR A 82 22.31 14.65 -24.08
N LYS A 83 22.47 14.60 -25.41
CA LYS A 83 21.37 14.86 -26.36
C LYS A 83 20.28 13.81 -26.28
N THR A 84 20.66 12.54 -26.12
CA THR A 84 19.67 11.46 -25.97
C THR A 84 18.99 11.54 -24.61
N MET A 85 19.73 11.83 -23.53
CA MET A 85 19.15 12.03 -22.20
C MET A 85 18.10 13.16 -22.19
N GLU A 86 18.46 14.32 -22.73
CA GLU A 86 17.57 15.49 -22.87
C GLU A 86 16.28 15.11 -23.59
N ARG A 87 16.40 14.50 -24.77
CA ARG A 87 15.23 14.06 -25.58
C ARG A 87 14.34 13.04 -24.88
N VAL A 88 14.91 12.16 -24.06
CA VAL A 88 14.15 11.16 -23.30
C VAL A 88 13.33 11.83 -22.20
N TRP A 89 13.95 12.73 -21.42
CA TRP A 89 13.28 13.33 -20.26
C TRP A 89 12.37 14.50 -20.62
N ASP A 90 12.75 15.36 -21.57
CA ASP A 90 11.85 16.39 -22.11
C ASP A 90 10.67 15.77 -22.84
N GLY A 91 10.93 14.70 -23.60
CA GLY A 91 9.89 13.95 -24.27
C GLY A 91 8.90 13.33 -23.29
N ALA A 92 9.41 12.78 -22.18
CA ALA A 92 8.57 12.23 -21.12
C ALA A 92 7.74 13.32 -20.43
N LEU A 93 8.36 14.44 -20.05
CA LEU A 93 7.67 15.56 -19.41
C LEU A 93 6.57 16.13 -20.32
N ARG A 94 6.86 16.27 -21.62
CA ARG A 94 5.87 16.74 -22.60
C ARG A 94 4.66 15.81 -22.71
N ILE A 95 4.86 14.50 -22.69
CA ILE A 95 3.77 13.50 -22.69
C ILE A 95 2.92 13.60 -21.42
N LEU A 96 3.56 13.88 -20.28
CA LEU A 96 2.85 14.02 -19.00
C LEU A 96 2.03 15.31 -18.91
N ASN A 97 2.51 16.38 -19.55
CA ASN A 97 1.83 17.67 -19.64
C ASN A 97 0.71 17.71 -20.69
N ASP A 98 0.68 16.76 -21.64
CA ASP A 98 -0.42 16.58 -22.62
C ASP A 98 -1.74 16.19 -21.93
N ASP A 99 -2.89 16.30 -22.56
CA ASP A 99 -4.19 15.93 -21.97
C ASP A 99 -4.50 14.41 -22.06
N ASN A 100 -3.76 13.67 -22.89
CA ASN A 100 -4.06 12.27 -23.14
C ASN A 100 -3.66 11.33 -21.98
N ARG A 101 -4.63 11.01 -21.11
CA ARG A 101 -4.45 10.09 -19.97
C ARG A 101 -3.88 8.72 -20.33
N GLY A 102 -4.23 8.18 -21.50
CA GLY A 102 -3.77 6.86 -21.94
C GLY A 102 -2.26 6.83 -22.18
N TRP A 103 -1.71 7.85 -22.84
CA TRP A 103 -0.28 7.95 -23.08
C TRP A 103 0.53 8.21 -21.81
N LYS A 104 -0.03 8.95 -20.84
CA LYS A 104 0.60 9.14 -19.52
C LYS A 104 0.80 7.80 -18.80
N GLN A 105 -0.22 6.93 -18.81
CA GLN A 105 -0.13 5.61 -18.18
C GLN A 105 0.84 4.70 -18.92
N GLN A 106 0.76 4.66 -20.26
CA GLN A 106 1.64 3.81 -21.07
C GLN A 106 3.12 4.22 -20.95
N LEU A 107 3.40 5.52 -20.79
CA LEU A 107 4.76 6.00 -20.53
C LEU A 107 5.37 5.33 -19.29
N ILE A 108 4.60 5.16 -18.22
CA ILE A 108 5.09 4.57 -16.97
C ILE A 108 5.32 3.07 -17.11
N PHE A 109 4.39 2.36 -17.75
CA PHE A 109 4.57 0.94 -18.03
C PHE A 109 5.79 0.70 -18.92
N ASP A 110 6.00 1.52 -19.96
CA ASP A 110 7.16 1.38 -20.84
C ASP A 110 8.49 1.76 -20.16
N LEU A 111 8.48 2.66 -19.15
CA LEU A 111 9.67 2.96 -18.34
C LEU A 111 10.05 1.80 -17.40
N GLU A 112 9.05 1.10 -16.87
CA GLU A 112 9.23 0.02 -15.89
C GLU A 112 9.48 -1.35 -16.54
N SER A 113 8.93 -1.57 -17.74
CA SER A 113 8.96 -2.81 -18.51
C SER A 113 10.36 -3.34 -18.81
N ASP A 114 10.52 -4.66 -18.70
CA ASP A 114 11.72 -5.39 -19.10
C ASP A 114 11.96 -5.43 -20.63
N GLU A 115 10.95 -5.08 -21.43
CA GLU A 115 11.08 -5.03 -22.90
C GLU A 115 11.85 -3.79 -23.38
N TYR A 116 11.85 -2.73 -22.58
CA TYR A 116 12.52 -1.47 -22.88
C TYR A 116 13.68 -1.24 -21.91
N GLN A 117 14.48 -0.21 -22.20
CA GLN A 117 15.65 0.14 -21.42
C GLN A 117 15.38 1.34 -20.50
N GLY A 118 14.13 1.56 -20.08
CA GLY A 118 13.71 2.71 -19.26
C GLY A 118 14.51 2.84 -17.97
N ARG A 119 14.64 1.74 -17.20
CA ARG A 119 15.50 1.69 -16.00
C ARG A 119 16.97 1.98 -16.31
N ALA A 120 17.47 1.55 -17.48
CA ALA A 120 18.83 1.87 -17.88
C ALA A 120 19.00 3.37 -18.15
N HIS A 121 18.02 4.03 -18.78
CA HIS A 121 18.02 5.49 -18.99
C HIS A 121 17.97 6.26 -17.67
N VAL A 122 17.16 5.82 -16.69
CA VAL A 122 17.17 6.35 -15.32
C VAL A 122 18.57 6.26 -14.72
N LYS A 123 19.17 5.07 -14.78
CA LYS A 123 20.51 4.83 -14.24
C LYS A 123 21.57 5.70 -14.92
N ASN A 124 21.50 5.85 -16.24
CA ASN A 124 22.45 6.65 -17.02
C ASN A 124 22.46 8.12 -16.59
N LEU A 125 21.29 8.72 -16.38
CA LEU A 125 21.19 10.08 -15.85
C LEU A 125 21.72 10.16 -14.41
N MET A 126 21.29 9.22 -13.55
CA MET A 126 21.68 9.24 -12.15
C MET A 126 23.19 9.07 -11.96
N GLU A 127 23.87 8.28 -12.80
CA GLU A 127 25.31 8.01 -12.72
C GLU A 127 26.17 8.95 -13.59
N MET A 128 25.55 9.89 -14.30
CA MET A 128 26.25 10.86 -15.13
C MET A 128 27.27 11.67 -14.30
N GLN A 129 28.51 11.72 -14.77
CA GLN A 129 29.56 12.53 -14.17
C GLN A 129 29.54 13.93 -14.79
N ALA A 130 29.50 14.98 -13.97
CA ALA A 130 29.43 16.39 -14.40
C ALA A 130 30.68 16.90 -15.17
N LEU A 131 31.64 16.03 -15.49
CA LEU A 131 32.91 16.37 -16.15
C LEU A 131 32.72 16.81 -17.62
N LEU A 132 31.64 16.40 -18.27
CA LEU A 132 31.33 16.74 -19.67
C LEU A 132 30.17 17.74 -19.71
N GLY A 133 30.48 19.04 -19.85
CA GLY A 133 29.49 20.11 -20.03
C GLY A 133 29.22 21.01 -18.81
N GLY A 134 29.83 20.71 -17.65
CA GLY A 134 29.76 21.55 -16.45
C GLY A 134 28.43 21.45 -15.67
N PRO A 135 28.33 22.13 -14.50
CA PRO A 135 27.18 22.05 -13.58
C PRO A 135 25.83 22.37 -14.22
N SER A 136 25.79 23.35 -15.12
CA SER A 136 24.56 23.78 -15.81
C SER A 136 23.97 22.71 -16.74
N THR A 137 24.81 21.95 -17.45
CA THR A 137 24.35 20.87 -18.33
C THR A 137 23.71 19.75 -17.52
N PHE A 138 24.29 19.37 -16.39
CA PHE A 138 23.72 18.34 -15.53
C PHE A 138 22.37 18.78 -14.94
N VAL A 139 22.28 20.03 -14.47
CA VAL A 139 21.02 20.61 -13.96
C VAL A 139 19.92 20.58 -15.02
N GLY A 140 20.23 21.03 -16.24
CA GLY A 140 19.26 21.02 -17.35
C GLY A 140 18.77 19.63 -17.73
N LEU A 141 19.59 18.58 -17.55
CA LEU A 141 19.19 17.19 -17.79
C LEU A 141 18.42 16.58 -16.62
N ALA A 142 18.72 17.00 -15.39
CA ALA A 142 18.08 16.50 -14.18
C ALA A 142 16.71 17.12 -13.92
N ASP A 143 16.48 18.36 -14.35
CA ASP A 143 15.24 19.10 -14.13
C ASP A 143 14.01 18.39 -14.75
N PRO A 144 13.98 18.06 -16.06
CA PRO A 144 12.84 17.35 -16.65
C PRO A 144 12.62 15.98 -16.00
N PHE A 145 13.69 15.30 -15.56
CA PHE A 145 13.58 14.03 -14.85
C PHE A 145 12.92 14.19 -13.46
N LEU A 146 13.31 15.20 -12.68
CA LEU A 146 12.69 15.48 -11.39
C LEU A 146 11.21 15.86 -11.54
N LEU A 147 10.89 16.67 -12.55
CA LEU A 147 9.50 17.02 -12.87
C LEU A 147 8.68 15.81 -13.30
N VAL A 148 9.26 14.89 -14.08
CA VAL A 148 8.64 13.61 -14.43
C VAL A 148 8.34 12.81 -13.16
N ILE A 149 9.32 12.48 -12.33
CA ILE A 149 9.08 11.60 -11.17
C ILE A 149 8.19 12.22 -10.09
N THR A 150 8.00 13.55 -10.12
CA THR A 150 7.11 14.28 -9.20
C THR A 150 5.79 14.73 -9.82
N HIS A 151 5.51 14.31 -11.05
CA HIS A 151 4.33 14.75 -11.80
C HIS A 151 3.03 14.17 -11.20
N PRO A 152 1.96 14.98 -11.03
CA PRO A 152 0.68 14.51 -10.46
C PRO A 152 0.06 13.32 -11.19
N ALA A 153 0.14 13.29 -12.53
CA ALA A 153 -0.36 12.17 -13.33
C ALA A 153 0.33 10.83 -13.04
N ILE A 154 1.50 10.85 -12.40
CA ILE A 154 2.26 9.66 -11.99
C ILE A 154 1.94 9.34 -10.52
N LEU A 155 1.99 10.34 -9.65
CA LEU A 155 1.84 10.14 -8.20
C LEU A 155 0.40 9.88 -7.74
N ASP A 156 -0.59 10.45 -8.44
CA ASP A 156 -2.00 10.38 -8.04
C ASP A 156 -2.80 9.29 -8.80
N CYS A 157 -2.15 8.55 -9.69
CA CYS A 157 -2.81 7.57 -10.55
C CYS A 157 -2.67 6.13 -10.01
N LEU A 158 -3.75 5.61 -9.42
CA LEU A 158 -3.79 4.24 -8.87
C LEU A 158 -3.47 3.13 -9.88
N ALA A 159 -3.82 3.33 -11.16
CA ALA A 159 -3.62 2.32 -12.21
C ALA A 159 -2.13 2.02 -12.49
N VAL A 160 -1.24 2.97 -12.21
CA VAL A 160 0.20 2.83 -12.43
C VAL A 160 0.98 2.70 -11.12
N ASP A 161 0.33 2.72 -9.96
CA ASP A 161 1.01 2.85 -8.67
C ASP A 161 2.03 1.73 -8.40
N THR A 162 1.73 0.50 -8.83
CA THR A 162 2.67 -0.63 -8.76
C THR A 162 3.91 -0.40 -9.63
N ALA A 163 3.73 0.08 -10.87
CA ALA A 163 4.85 0.38 -11.77
C ALA A 163 5.68 1.56 -11.25
N VAL A 164 5.03 2.60 -10.72
CA VAL A 164 5.70 3.72 -10.05
C VAL A 164 6.49 3.24 -8.84
N GLY A 165 5.93 2.34 -8.03
CA GLY A 165 6.64 1.68 -6.93
C GLY A 165 7.92 0.98 -7.41
N GLY A 166 7.85 0.24 -8.52
CA GLY A 166 9.02 -0.39 -9.14
C GLY A 166 10.10 0.62 -9.58
N ILE A 167 9.68 1.75 -10.15
CA ILE A 167 10.60 2.83 -10.56
C ILE A 167 11.28 3.46 -9.33
N PHE A 168 10.53 3.79 -8.28
CA PHE A 168 11.10 4.39 -7.05
C PHE A 168 12.00 3.40 -6.29
N ASN A 169 11.66 2.10 -6.27
CA ASN A 169 12.54 1.05 -5.76
C ASN A 169 13.88 1.04 -6.50
N PHE A 170 13.82 1.12 -7.83
CA PHE A 170 15.02 1.20 -8.65
C PHE A 170 15.80 2.50 -8.40
N ILE A 171 15.14 3.67 -8.39
CA ILE A 171 15.78 4.97 -8.11
C ILE A 171 16.48 4.95 -6.75
N SER A 172 15.82 4.40 -5.72
CA SER A 172 16.39 4.27 -4.37
C SER A 172 17.71 3.51 -4.38
N GLY A 173 17.75 2.36 -5.06
CA GLY A 173 18.80 1.38 -4.87
C GLY A 173 18.74 0.77 -3.46
N SER A 174 19.81 0.08 -3.05
CA SER A 174 19.87 -0.50 -1.71
C SER A 174 19.89 0.60 -0.65
N HIS A 175 18.80 0.78 0.08
CA HIS A 175 18.68 1.75 1.17
C HIS A 175 19.01 3.20 0.74
N GLY A 176 18.60 3.63 -0.45
CA GLY A 176 18.86 4.99 -0.94
C GLY A 176 20.27 5.23 -1.51
N SER A 177 21.08 4.17 -1.68
CA SER A 177 22.47 4.27 -2.15
C SER A 177 22.65 4.93 -3.53
N ARG A 178 21.61 4.94 -4.37
CA ARG A 178 21.63 5.61 -5.68
C ARG A 178 20.98 6.99 -5.63
N ALA A 179 19.83 7.09 -4.97
CA ALA A 179 19.05 8.32 -4.92
C ALA A 179 19.75 9.45 -4.14
N ILE A 180 20.33 9.15 -2.98
CA ILE A 180 20.87 10.19 -2.09
C ILE A 180 22.10 10.89 -2.70
N PRO A 181 23.09 10.18 -3.28
CA PRO A 181 24.17 10.83 -4.00
C PRO A 181 23.69 11.64 -5.21
N PHE A 182 22.62 11.19 -5.88
CA PHE A 182 22.03 11.91 -7.02
C PHE A 182 21.41 13.25 -6.58
N PHE A 183 20.58 13.25 -5.54
CA PHE A 183 20.01 14.50 -5.00
C PHE A 183 21.08 15.44 -4.46
N ARG A 184 22.11 14.92 -3.78
CA ARG A 184 23.25 15.73 -3.34
C ARG A 184 23.98 16.40 -4.51
N ARG A 185 24.21 15.68 -5.62
CA ARG A 185 24.80 16.26 -6.84
C ARG A 185 23.92 17.35 -7.44
N ILE A 186 22.60 17.18 -7.43
CA ILE A 186 21.67 18.23 -7.89
C ILE A 186 21.85 19.47 -7.02
N CYS A 187 21.85 19.34 -5.68
CA CYS A 187 22.06 20.48 -4.77
C CYS A 187 23.37 21.22 -5.04
N SER A 188 24.49 20.49 -5.12
CA SER A 188 25.80 21.10 -5.33
C SER A 188 25.90 21.84 -6.67
N ASN A 189 25.44 21.21 -7.76
CA ASN A 189 25.50 21.84 -9.08
C ASN A 189 24.54 23.03 -9.22
N LEU A 190 23.40 23.01 -8.51
CA LEU A 190 22.48 24.14 -8.45
C LEU A 190 23.07 25.33 -7.72
N LEU A 191 23.68 25.09 -6.56
CA LEU A 191 24.36 26.13 -5.80
C LEU A 191 25.49 26.75 -6.61
N ASP A 192 26.33 25.92 -7.26
CA ASP A 192 27.39 26.39 -8.15
C ASP A 192 26.83 27.19 -9.34
N HIS A 193 25.74 26.74 -9.96
CA HIS A 193 25.11 27.46 -11.06
C HIS A 193 24.60 28.84 -10.63
N HIS A 194 23.93 28.91 -9.48
CA HIS A 194 23.41 30.17 -8.93
C HIS A 194 24.53 31.15 -8.58
N LEU A 195 25.58 30.68 -7.86
CA LEU A 195 26.73 31.51 -7.48
C LEU A 195 27.49 32.06 -8.71
N ASN A 196 27.55 31.31 -9.81
CA ASN A 196 28.22 31.73 -11.03
C ASN A 196 27.38 32.68 -11.91
N MET A 197 26.03 32.61 -11.83
CA MET A 197 25.13 33.41 -12.67
C MET A 197 24.68 34.73 -12.03
N GLY A 198 24.80 34.88 -10.70
CA GLY A 198 24.57 36.15 -9.98
C GLY A 198 23.21 36.81 -10.21
N SER A 199 22.20 36.05 -10.63
CA SER A 199 20.86 36.54 -10.97
C SER A 199 19.81 36.07 -9.97
N GLU A 200 18.73 36.85 -9.87
CA GLU A 200 17.48 36.50 -9.17
C GLU A 200 16.99 35.10 -9.57
N PRO A 201 16.30 34.37 -8.67
CA PRO A 201 15.77 33.04 -8.97
C PRO A 201 14.82 33.10 -10.16
N ASP A 202 15.18 32.40 -11.25
CA ASP A 202 14.25 32.18 -12.36
C ASP A 202 13.18 31.16 -11.95
N SER A 203 12.02 31.25 -12.57
CA SER A 203 10.88 30.34 -12.43
C SER A 203 11.26 28.84 -12.55
N SER A 204 12.24 28.50 -13.39
CA SER A 204 12.77 27.14 -13.51
C SER A 204 13.54 26.69 -12.26
N LEU A 205 14.32 27.59 -11.63
CA LEU A 205 15.05 27.29 -10.40
C LEU A 205 14.08 27.06 -9.22
N GLU A 206 13.03 27.87 -9.12
CA GLU A 206 12.00 27.70 -8.08
C GLU A 206 11.25 26.36 -8.23
N GLN A 207 10.88 25.97 -9.45
CA GLN A 207 10.24 24.69 -9.73
C GLN A 207 11.12 23.51 -9.32
N LEU A 208 12.41 23.59 -9.59
CA LEU A 208 13.38 22.56 -9.24
C LEU A 208 13.59 22.45 -7.72
N LEU A 209 13.68 23.60 -7.04
CA LEU A 209 13.76 23.68 -5.57
C LEU A 209 12.53 23.09 -4.89
N VAL A 210 11.35 23.19 -5.50
CA VAL A 210 10.10 22.57 -5.03
C VAL A 210 10.06 21.07 -5.37
N ALA A 211 10.50 20.68 -6.57
CA ALA A 211 10.49 19.30 -7.04
C ALA A 211 11.45 18.40 -6.25
N LEU A 212 12.61 18.92 -5.83
CA LEU A 212 13.62 18.15 -5.10
C LEU A 212 13.14 17.55 -3.76
N PRO A 213 12.65 18.34 -2.77
CA PRO A 213 12.12 17.79 -1.52
C PRO A 213 10.86 16.94 -1.74
N LYS A 214 10.07 17.24 -2.78
CA LYS A 214 8.92 16.41 -3.18
C LYS A 214 9.36 15.03 -3.67
N ALA A 215 10.42 14.95 -4.49
CA ALA A 215 10.99 13.69 -4.96
C ALA A 215 11.55 12.85 -3.80
N ILE A 216 12.24 13.49 -2.85
CA ILE A 216 12.77 12.81 -1.65
C ILE A 216 11.61 12.29 -0.79
N HIS A 217 10.55 13.08 -0.63
CA HIS A 217 9.37 12.65 0.12
C HIS A 217 8.69 11.43 -0.51
N GLU A 218 8.48 11.43 -1.82
CA GLU A 218 7.91 10.28 -2.52
C GLU A 218 8.84 9.05 -2.46
N LEU A 219 10.16 9.26 -2.50
CA LEU A 219 11.13 8.20 -2.26
C LEU A 219 10.96 7.58 -0.87
N LEU A 220 10.92 8.38 0.20
CA LEU A 220 10.78 7.86 1.56
C LEU A 220 9.41 7.24 1.82
N ARG A 221 8.36 7.73 1.15
CA ARG A 221 7.02 7.18 1.22
C ARG A 221 6.95 5.77 0.64
N ARG A 222 7.58 5.55 -0.51
CA ARG A 222 7.55 4.26 -1.23
C ARG A 222 8.64 3.31 -0.74
N GLU A 223 9.82 3.84 -0.45
CA GLU A 223 11.01 3.11 -0.02
C GLU A 223 11.47 3.58 1.36
N TYR A 224 10.67 3.28 2.39
CA TYR A 224 10.97 3.65 3.78
C TYR A 224 12.37 3.25 4.24
N ARG A 225 12.94 2.17 3.68
CA ARG A 225 14.32 1.74 3.99
C ARG A 225 15.39 2.79 3.68
N ALA A 226 15.12 3.73 2.77
CA ALA A 226 16.03 4.83 2.45
C ALA A 226 16.14 5.86 3.59
N SER A 227 15.19 5.90 4.53
CA SER A 227 15.27 6.81 5.69
C SER A 227 16.43 6.49 6.63
N PHE A 228 16.92 5.24 6.60
CA PHE A 228 18.05 4.76 7.40
C PHE A 228 19.41 5.10 6.80
N ASN A 229 19.45 5.75 5.64
CA ASN A 229 20.72 6.10 5.02
C ASN A 229 21.42 7.19 5.84
N ASP A 230 22.72 7.00 6.08
CA ASP A 230 23.53 7.91 6.90
C ASP A 230 23.77 9.26 6.24
N ASP A 231 23.78 9.31 4.90
CA ASP A 231 24.04 10.50 4.08
C ASP A 231 22.82 11.44 3.93
N LEU A 232 21.62 10.97 4.31
CA LEU A 232 20.37 11.71 4.10
C LEU A 232 20.29 13.02 4.91
N PRO A 233 20.65 13.08 6.22
CA PRO A 233 20.68 14.34 6.97
C PRO A 233 21.57 15.41 6.34
N ASP A 234 22.78 15.03 5.91
CA ASP A 234 23.71 15.96 5.26
C ASP A 234 23.14 16.50 3.95
N MET A 235 22.45 15.65 3.19
CA MET A 235 21.75 16.08 1.97
C MET A 235 20.60 17.05 2.27
N LEU A 236 19.84 16.85 3.35
CA LEU A 236 18.81 17.80 3.79
C LEU A 236 19.42 19.14 4.21
N ASN A 237 20.58 19.13 4.87
CA ASN A 237 21.32 20.36 5.21
C ASN A 237 21.76 21.09 3.94
N SER A 238 22.22 20.38 2.90
CA SER A 238 22.55 21.00 1.60
C SER A 238 21.35 21.70 0.93
N ILE A 239 20.12 21.19 1.13
CA ILE A 239 18.90 21.85 0.62
C ILE A 239 18.66 23.18 1.36
N GLU A 240 18.85 23.21 2.67
CA GLU A 240 18.67 24.44 3.47
C GLU A 240 19.74 25.49 3.20
N GLU A 241 20.99 25.07 3.05
CA GLU A 241 22.09 25.94 2.64
C GLU A 241 21.77 26.56 1.27
N MET A 242 21.29 25.75 0.32
CA MET A 242 20.86 26.24 -0.99
C MET A 242 19.70 27.22 -0.88
N MET A 243 18.66 26.90 -0.10
CA MET A 243 17.53 27.79 0.11
C MET A 243 17.94 29.14 0.70
N SER A 244 18.85 29.11 1.69
CA SER A 244 19.34 30.32 2.34
C SER A 244 20.19 31.19 1.40
N ALA A 245 20.85 30.58 0.42
CA ALA A 245 21.61 31.28 -0.61
C ALA A 245 20.72 31.87 -1.71
N VAL A 246 19.66 31.15 -2.11
CA VAL A 246 18.77 31.55 -3.23
C VAL A 246 17.69 32.53 -2.80
N TYR A 247 17.09 32.37 -1.61
CA TYR A 247 15.99 33.22 -1.15
C TYR A 247 16.49 34.26 -0.14
N ALA A 248 16.56 35.52 -0.59
CA ALA A 248 16.75 36.66 0.32
C ALA A 248 15.50 36.91 1.18
N ASP A 249 14.31 36.74 0.61
CA ASP A 249 13.02 36.87 1.30
C ASP A 249 12.49 35.52 1.79
N LYS A 250 12.49 35.34 3.12
CA LYS A 250 11.97 34.15 3.79
C LYS A 250 10.44 34.07 3.81
N GLN A 251 9.73 35.06 3.28
CA GLN A 251 8.26 35.07 3.21
C GLN A 251 7.72 34.53 1.88
N SER A 252 8.59 34.21 0.90
CA SER A 252 8.18 33.57 -0.35
C SER A 252 7.42 32.27 -0.10
N THR A 253 6.36 32.04 -0.88
CA THR A 253 5.54 30.82 -0.80
C THR A 253 6.35 29.56 -1.10
N ALA A 254 7.28 29.63 -2.04
CA ALA A 254 8.19 28.54 -2.39
C ALA A 254 9.17 28.23 -1.25
N PHE A 255 9.74 29.26 -0.61
CA PHE A 255 10.60 29.11 0.56
C PHE A 255 9.87 28.41 1.71
N GLN A 256 8.66 28.88 2.05
CA GLN A 256 7.85 28.30 3.13
C GLN A 256 7.46 26.85 2.82
N TYR A 257 7.11 26.54 1.57
CA TYR A 257 6.83 25.17 1.15
C TYR A 257 8.03 24.24 1.35
N VAL A 258 9.19 24.63 0.82
CA VAL A 258 10.41 23.80 0.88
C VAL A 258 10.90 23.66 2.31
N ALA A 259 10.91 24.72 3.11
CA ALA A 259 11.28 24.68 4.54
C ALA A 259 10.41 23.70 5.32
N ASN A 260 9.08 23.80 5.17
CA ASN A 260 8.14 22.87 5.81
C ASN A 260 8.37 21.42 5.36
N LYS A 261 8.69 21.22 4.07
CA LYS A 261 8.94 19.88 3.52
C LYS A 261 10.26 19.28 4.02
N VAL A 262 11.32 20.07 4.13
CA VAL A 262 12.60 19.63 4.72
C VAL A 262 12.42 19.25 6.18
N GLU A 263 11.66 20.03 6.95
CA GLU A 263 11.37 19.73 8.34
C GLU A 263 10.56 18.42 8.49
N GLU A 264 9.59 18.18 7.62
CA GLU A 264 8.86 16.91 7.56
C GLU A 264 9.81 15.73 7.26
N LEU A 265 10.73 15.88 6.30
CA LEU A 265 11.73 14.87 5.96
C LEU A 265 12.67 14.59 7.15
N ARG A 266 13.10 15.61 7.89
CA ARG A 266 13.90 15.43 9.11
C ARG A 266 13.17 14.62 10.17
N LYS A 267 11.88 14.90 10.37
CA LYS A 267 11.05 14.11 11.29
C LYS A 267 10.95 12.65 10.85
N ILE A 268 10.81 12.37 9.56
CA ILE A 268 10.82 10.99 9.04
C ILE A 268 12.16 10.29 9.36
N VAL A 269 13.29 10.98 9.13
CA VAL A 269 14.63 10.42 9.42
C VAL A 269 14.81 10.18 10.91
N ALA A 270 14.51 11.16 11.76
CA ALA A 270 14.58 11.05 13.21
C ALA A 270 13.73 9.86 13.71
N ARG A 271 12.52 9.71 13.16
CA ARG A 271 11.62 8.59 13.48
C ARG A 271 12.29 7.26 13.17
N SER A 272 12.86 7.13 11.98
CA SER A 272 13.45 5.87 11.53
C SER A 272 14.65 5.45 12.38
N ARG A 273 15.42 6.42 12.88
CA ARG A 273 16.57 6.19 13.77
C ARG A 273 16.16 5.97 15.24
N GLY A 274 14.86 5.95 15.56
CA GLY A 274 14.36 5.86 16.93
C GLY A 274 14.56 7.14 17.76
N LEU A 275 15.02 8.23 17.14
CA LEU A 275 15.32 9.50 17.82
C LEU A 275 14.05 10.30 18.18
N LEU A 276 12.87 9.85 17.74
CA LEU A 276 11.58 10.44 18.13
C LEU A 276 10.93 9.78 19.37
N HIS A 277 11.63 8.89 20.10
CA HIS A 277 11.15 8.39 21.39
C HIS A 277 12.27 8.02 22.36
N GLU A 278 12.33 8.73 23.50
CA GLU A 278 12.45 8.18 24.86
C GLU A 278 12.55 9.35 25.86
N GLU A 279 11.40 9.88 26.30
CA GLU A 279 11.29 10.18 27.73
C GLU A 279 10.42 9.06 28.30
N VAL A 280 11.08 8.00 28.79
CA VAL A 280 10.59 7.38 30.03
C VAL A 280 10.30 8.56 30.95
N PRO A 281 9.09 8.71 31.52
CA PRO A 281 8.80 9.85 32.37
C PRO A 281 9.88 9.88 33.44
N ALA A 282 10.77 10.87 33.32
CA ALA A 282 11.79 11.09 34.31
C ALA A 282 11.04 11.27 35.62
N GLU A 283 11.38 10.47 36.61
CA GLU A 283 10.98 10.73 37.98
C GLU A 283 11.50 12.12 38.35
N GLY A 284 10.64 13.13 38.21
CA GLY A 284 10.94 14.53 38.49
C GLY A 284 11.09 15.38 37.23
N GLY A 285 10.03 16.13 36.89
CA GLY A 285 10.15 17.23 35.94
C GLY A 285 8.97 17.48 35.00
N VAL A 286 7.73 17.13 35.36
CA VAL A 286 6.56 17.65 34.61
C VAL A 286 6.45 19.14 34.90
N THR A 287 6.85 19.98 33.94
CA THR A 287 6.48 21.40 33.96
C THR A 287 4.97 21.47 33.84
N THR A 288 4.37 21.65 35.01
CA THR A 288 2.95 21.68 35.25
C THR A 288 2.46 23.08 34.92
N ASP A 289 1.96 23.30 33.71
CA ASP A 289 1.01 24.37 33.48
C ASP A 289 -0.40 23.80 33.69
N MET A 290 -0.91 24.12 34.88
CA MET A 290 -2.07 23.53 35.55
C MET A 290 -3.37 23.70 34.76
N VAL A 291 -3.93 22.58 34.31
CA VAL A 291 -5.33 22.27 34.62
C VAL A 291 -5.29 21.09 35.58
N THR A 292 -5.56 21.37 36.85
CA THR A 292 -5.62 20.37 37.92
C THR A 292 -6.76 19.39 37.63
N LEU A 293 -6.47 18.32 36.88
CA LEU A 293 -7.36 17.17 36.82
C LEU A 293 -7.39 16.58 38.21
N THR A 294 -8.58 16.50 38.80
CA THR A 294 -8.83 16.00 40.17
C THR A 294 -8.42 14.52 40.35
N TYR A 295 -7.95 13.84 39.31
CA TYR A 295 -7.45 12.47 39.36
C TYR A 295 -6.20 12.30 38.49
N PRO A 296 -5.07 11.82 39.03
CA PRO A 296 -3.94 11.40 38.21
C PRO A 296 -4.35 10.17 37.40
N ARG A 297 -4.69 10.36 36.12
CA ARG A 297 -4.78 9.24 35.17
C ARG A 297 -3.34 8.83 34.84
N ALA A 298 -2.90 7.73 35.44
CA ALA A 298 -1.67 7.08 35.02
C ALA A 298 -1.76 6.78 33.52
N VAL A 299 -0.74 7.18 32.76
CA VAL A 299 -0.56 6.71 31.39
C VAL A 299 -0.37 5.19 31.49
N GLN A 300 -1.37 4.42 31.08
CA GLN A 300 -1.29 2.96 31.10
C GLN A 300 -0.10 2.51 30.25
N LEU A 301 0.69 1.56 30.77
CA LEU A 301 1.78 0.94 30.02
C LEU A 301 1.21 0.34 28.72
N LEU A 302 1.65 0.87 27.58
CA LEU A 302 1.34 0.35 26.25
C LEU A 302 2.40 -0.69 25.87
N GLY A 303 2.00 -1.82 25.28
CA GLY A 303 2.96 -2.76 24.70
C GLY A 303 2.81 -4.23 25.11
N GLU A 304 2.04 -4.53 26.16
CA GLU A 304 2.15 -5.82 26.87
C GLU A 304 0.82 -6.56 27.06
N ARG A 305 -0.30 -6.04 26.53
CA ARG A 305 -1.61 -6.68 26.74
C ARG A 305 -1.88 -7.85 25.80
N HIS A 306 -1.47 -7.72 24.55
CA HIS A 306 -1.62 -8.72 23.49
C HIS A 306 -0.62 -8.41 22.37
N ASP A 307 -0.51 -9.31 21.38
CA ASP A 307 0.40 -9.16 20.24
C ASP A 307 0.19 -7.85 19.46
N ASN A 308 -1.05 -7.38 19.35
CA ASN A 308 -1.43 -6.16 18.65
C ASN A 308 -1.40 -4.88 19.51
N ASP A 309 -0.98 -4.98 20.77
CA ASP A 309 -0.84 -3.83 21.65
C ASP A 309 0.49 -3.14 21.38
N LYS A 310 0.55 -2.25 20.38
CA LYS A 310 1.78 -1.53 20.02
C LYS A 310 1.69 -0.06 20.42
N VAL A 311 2.82 0.50 20.86
CA VAL A 311 2.98 1.94 21.11
C VAL A 311 2.83 2.72 19.79
N ASP A 312 3.51 2.24 18.74
CA ASP A 312 3.47 2.82 17.40
C ASP A 312 2.25 2.33 16.62
N ILE A 313 1.31 3.24 16.31
CA ILE A 313 0.09 2.90 15.56
C ILE A 313 0.36 2.33 14.17
N SER A 314 1.48 2.68 13.54
CA SER A 314 1.83 2.16 12.20
C SER A 314 2.17 0.67 12.22
N LYS A 315 2.36 0.08 13.40
CA LYS A 315 2.61 -1.35 13.62
C LYS A 315 1.37 -2.10 14.14
N ILE A 316 0.26 -1.42 14.39
CA ILE A 316 -0.99 -2.02 14.84
C ILE A 316 -1.73 -2.59 13.63
N ASN A 317 -2.15 -3.85 13.70
CA ASN A 317 -3.04 -4.45 12.72
C ASN A 317 -4.44 -3.81 12.85
N ILE A 318 -4.96 -3.31 11.73
CA ILE A 318 -6.29 -2.68 11.68
C ILE A 318 -7.37 -3.68 12.09
N ILE A 319 -7.40 -4.85 11.45
CA ILE A 319 -8.28 -5.96 11.85
C ILE A 319 -7.76 -6.54 13.17
N PRO A 320 -8.62 -6.76 14.19
CA PRO A 320 -8.21 -7.34 15.46
C PRO A 320 -7.56 -8.70 15.30
N THR A 321 -6.51 -8.96 16.09
CA THR A 321 -5.87 -10.28 16.16
C THR A 321 -6.65 -11.20 17.08
N GLU A 322 -6.42 -12.51 16.93
CA GLU A 322 -7.02 -13.53 17.79
C GLU A 322 -6.65 -13.31 19.28
N ASN A 323 -5.38 -12.98 19.55
CA ASN A 323 -4.89 -12.68 20.90
C ASN A 323 -5.51 -11.39 21.48
N GLU A 324 -5.75 -10.38 20.64
CA GLU A 324 -6.44 -9.16 21.04
C GLU A 324 -7.89 -9.46 21.45
N ILE A 325 -8.60 -10.32 20.71
CA ILE A 325 -9.99 -10.68 21.01
C ILE A 325 -10.10 -11.51 22.28
N ARG A 326 -9.12 -12.38 22.57
CA ARG A 326 -9.07 -13.14 23.83
C ARG A 326 -8.59 -12.34 25.03
N CYS A 327 -8.07 -11.13 24.82
CA CYS A 327 -7.55 -10.32 25.91
C CYS A 327 -8.69 -9.68 26.71
N ASN A 328 -8.75 -9.98 28.01
CA ASN A 328 -9.74 -9.40 28.92
C ASN A 328 -9.31 -8.05 29.51
N ARG A 329 -8.13 -7.52 29.13
CA ARG A 329 -7.64 -6.23 29.62
C ARG A 329 -8.26 -5.09 28.79
N PRO A 330 -8.64 -3.97 29.41
CA PRO A 330 -9.22 -2.84 28.67
C PRO A 330 -8.21 -2.26 27.66
N GLU A 331 -8.72 -1.86 26.49
CA GLU A 331 -7.95 -1.18 25.45
C GLU A 331 -7.55 0.24 25.90
N TYR A 332 -6.43 0.73 25.37
CA TYR A 332 -5.98 2.09 25.66
C TYR A 332 -6.72 3.04 24.73
N LEU A 333 -7.61 3.84 25.32
CA LEU A 333 -8.38 4.85 24.62
C LEU A 333 -7.87 6.24 25.05
N PRO A 334 -7.02 6.87 24.23
CA PRO A 334 -6.52 8.21 24.50
C PRO A 334 -7.67 9.22 24.46
N SER A 335 -7.48 10.34 25.15
CA SER A 335 -8.46 11.43 25.17
C SER A 335 -8.25 12.37 24.00
N THR A 336 -9.35 12.83 23.41
CA THR A 336 -9.37 13.91 22.41
C THR A 336 -8.97 15.27 22.99
N ASN A 337 -9.00 15.41 24.33
CA ASN A 337 -8.55 16.63 24.99
C ASN A 337 -7.01 16.65 25.07
N LEU A 338 -6.40 17.59 24.34
CA LEU A 338 -4.95 17.81 24.26
C LEU A 338 -4.27 18.18 25.60
N TYR A 339 -5.03 18.59 26.61
CA TYR A 339 -4.48 18.90 27.94
C TYR A 339 -4.36 17.68 28.85
N LEU A 340 -4.98 16.54 28.49
CA LEU A 340 -4.79 15.31 29.27
C LEU A 340 -3.43 14.68 28.93
N PRO A 341 -2.82 13.91 29.85
CA PRO A 341 -1.58 13.20 29.58
C PRO A 341 -1.67 12.25 28.39
N HIS A 342 -0.60 12.19 27.60
CA HIS A 342 -0.40 11.28 26.47
C HIS A 342 1.08 10.89 26.42
N PHE A 343 1.39 9.68 25.94
CA PHE A 343 2.78 9.19 25.88
C PHE A 343 3.59 9.85 24.74
N LEU A 344 2.92 10.27 23.66
CA LEU A 344 3.52 11.10 22.60
C LEU A 344 3.53 12.58 23.00
N SER A 345 4.70 13.20 22.87
CA SER A 345 4.94 14.63 23.07
C SER A 345 4.61 15.48 21.83
N ASP A 346 4.90 14.98 20.61
CA ASP A 346 4.51 15.69 19.38
C ASP A 346 2.99 15.71 19.22
N GLN A 347 2.43 16.91 19.11
CA GLN A 347 0.98 17.09 19.13
C GLN A 347 0.28 16.49 17.89
N ALA A 348 0.92 16.51 16.71
CA ALA A 348 0.33 15.89 15.52
C ALA A 348 0.36 14.37 15.57
N GLN A 349 1.47 13.78 16.00
CA GLN A 349 1.56 12.35 16.24
C GLN A 349 0.54 11.90 17.28
N ARG A 350 0.39 12.64 18.38
CA ARG A 350 -0.65 12.40 19.38
C ARG A 350 -2.06 12.46 18.78
N HIS A 351 -2.36 13.47 17.97
CA HIS A 351 -3.67 13.63 17.36
C HIS A 351 -3.99 12.45 16.43
N LEU A 352 -3.04 12.06 15.59
CA LEU A 352 -3.17 10.89 14.70
C LEU A 352 -3.32 9.58 15.50
N ASP A 353 -2.52 9.36 16.55
CA ASP A 353 -2.65 8.19 17.45
C ASP A 353 -4.04 8.15 18.09
N THR A 354 -4.51 9.30 18.59
CA THR A 354 -5.80 9.42 19.25
C THR A 354 -6.93 9.06 18.32
N HIS A 355 -6.98 9.66 17.13
CA HIS A 355 -8.03 9.40 16.17
C HIS A 355 -7.97 8.00 15.59
N PHE A 356 -6.78 7.43 15.36
CA PHE A 356 -6.64 6.05 14.93
C PHE A 356 -7.22 5.07 15.96
N ARG A 357 -6.80 5.18 17.22
CA ARG A 357 -7.21 4.25 18.28
C ARG A 357 -8.71 4.35 18.58
N LEU A 358 -9.24 5.57 18.64
CA LEU A 358 -10.68 5.79 18.87
C LEU A 358 -11.52 5.29 17.69
N LEU A 359 -11.17 5.64 16.45
CA LEU A 359 -11.92 5.17 15.28
C LEU A 359 -11.88 3.64 15.17
N ARG A 360 -10.71 3.03 15.38
CA ARG A 360 -10.57 1.58 15.38
C ARG A 360 -11.41 0.94 16.49
N HIS A 361 -11.48 1.56 17.67
CA HIS A 361 -12.33 1.10 18.76
C HIS A 361 -13.82 1.25 18.45
N ASP A 362 -14.24 2.34 17.82
CA ASP A 362 -15.64 2.53 17.43
C ASP A 362 -16.09 1.44 16.42
N ILE A 363 -15.18 0.99 15.55
CA ILE A 363 -15.46 -0.06 14.56
C ILE A 363 -15.46 -1.46 15.20
N PHE A 364 -14.46 -1.78 16.02
CA PHE A 364 -14.20 -3.14 16.48
C PHE A 364 -14.45 -3.39 17.97
N GLY A 365 -14.68 -2.37 18.78
CA GLY A 365 -14.78 -2.46 20.24
C GLY A 365 -15.88 -3.43 20.69
N GLU A 366 -17.11 -3.22 20.20
CA GLU A 366 -18.24 -4.13 20.47
C GLU A 366 -18.00 -5.52 19.88
N LEU A 367 -17.42 -5.59 18.67
CA LEU A 367 -17.12 -6.87 18.01
C LEU A 367 -16.14 -7.73 18.81
N LYS A 368 -15.06 -7.12 19.31
CA LYS A 368 -14.04 -7.83 20.09
C LYS A 368 -14.64 -8.46 21.34
N GLY A 369 -15.44 -7.70 22.09
CA GLY A 369 -16.14 -8.22 23.28
C GLY A 369 -17.12 -9.35 22.93
N ALA A 370 -17.90 -9.17 21.86
CA ALA A 370 -18.85 -10.15 21.36
C ALA A 370 -18.18 -11.47 20.91
N LEU A 371 -17.15 -11.39 20.07
CA LEU A 371 -16.42 -12.56 19.57
C LEU A 371 -15.60 -13.23 20.67
N GLY A 372 -14.99 -12.47 21.58
CA GLY A 372 -14.25 -13.01 22.72
C GLY A 372 -15.14 -13.83 23.65
N GLY A 373 -16.33 -13.32 23.96
CA GLY A 373 -17.35 -14.07 24.70
C GLY A 373 -17.80 -15.34 23.98
N LEU A 374 -18.03 -15.26 22.66
CA LEU A 374 -18.37 -16.45 21.86
C LEU A 374 -17.25 -17.49 21.82
N LEU A 375 -16.00 -17.08 21.66
CA LEU A 375 -14.84 -17.99 21.65
C LEU A 375 -14.77 -18.81 22.94
N LEU A 376 -14.86 -18.14 24.08
CA LEU A 376 -14.85 -18.79 25.40
C LEU A 376 -16.05 -19.74 25.57
N ALA A 377 -17.23 -19.34 25.10
CA ALA A 377 -18.42 -20.17 25.18
C ALA A 377 -18.33 -21.38 24.23
N ALA A 378 -17.75 -21.20 23.05
CA ALA A 378 -17.56 -22.25 22.05
C ALA A 378 -16.58 -23.33 22.49
N GLU A 379 -15.55 -22.96 23.26
CA GLU A 379 -14.60 -23.89 23.87
C GLU A 379 -15.26 -24.77 24.94
N GLN A 380 -16.39 -24.33 25.52
CA GLN A 380 -17.15 -25.09 26.51
C GLN A 380 -18.28 -25.90 25.89
N ASP A 381 -19.05 -25.29 24.99
CA ASP A 381 -20.22 -25.90 24.36
C ASP A 381 -20.44 -25.40 22.92
N ILE A 382 -20.19 -26.29 21.95
CA ILE A 382 -20.36 -26.00 20.53
C ILE A 382 -21.85 -25.96 20.13
N SER A 383 -22.76 -26.51 20.94
CA SER A 383 -24.21 -26.53 20.64
C SER A 383 -24.82 -25.13 20.57
N LEU A 384 -24.15 -24.12 21.12
CA LEU A 384 -24.56 -22.71 21.04
C LEU A 384 -24.72 -22.19 19.61
N PHE A 385 -24.04 -22.81 18.64
CA PHE A 385 -24.11 -22.44 17.22
C PHE A 385 -25.17 -23.22 16.43
N GLU A 386 -25.95 -24.08 17.08
CA GLU A 386 -27.12 -24.72 16.44
C GLU A 386 -28.18 -23.68 16.05
N ASN A 387 -28.26 -22.57 16.79
CA ASN A 387 -29.08 -21.44 16.40
C ASN A 387 -28.37 -20.64 15.29
N PRO A 388 -28.92 -20.56 14.06
CA PRO A 388 -28.28 -19.83 12.98
C PRO A 388 -28.23 -18.32 13.20
N ARG A 389 -29.00 -17.78 14.15
CA ARG A 389 -28.95 -16.36 14.55
C ARG A 389 -28.25 -16.25 15.89
N LEU A 390 -27.08 -15.62 15.89
CA LEU A 390 -26.33 -15.36 17.11
C LEU A 390 -26.75 -14.00 17.69
N ASN A 391 -26.90 -13.95 19.01
CA ASN A 391 -27.12 -12.70 19.72
C ASN A 391 -25.76 -12.16 20.19
N LEU A 392 -25.18 -11.24 19.40
CA LEU A 392 -23.91 -10.58 19.70
C LEU A 392 -24.12 -9.14 20.17
N GLY A 393 -25.03 -8.94 21.12
CA GLY A 393 -25.44 -7.60 21.53
C GLY A 393 -26.19 -6.89 20.42
N ASN A 394 -25.69 -5.73 19.99
CA ASN A 394 -26.30 -4.99 18.86
C ASN A 394 -25.81 -5.47 17.49
N ILE A 395 -24.85 -6.39 17.46
CA ILE A 395 -24.29 -6.93 16.22
C ILE A 395 -25.17 -8.06 15.72
N ARG A 396 -25.75 -7.85 14.53
CA ARG A 396 -26.46 -8.90 13.81
C ARG A 396 -25.43 -9.91 13.29
N ALA A 397 -25.62 -11.19 13.62
CA ALA A 397 -24.74 -12.24 13.14
C ALA A 397 -25.48 -13.52 12.76
N TYR A 398 -24.95 -14.22 11.75
CA TYR A 398 -25.45 -15.51 11.32
C TYR A 398 -24.38 -16.58 11.40
N ALA A 399 -24.71 -17.72 12.00
CA ALA A 399 -23.82 -18.87 12.10
C ALA A 399 -24.10 -19.90 11.00
N TYR A 400 -23.04 -20.43 10.42
CA TYR A 400 -23.06 -21.58 9.52
C TYR A 400 -22.12 -22.65 10.09
N LEU A 401 -22.68 -23.81 10.42
CA LEU A 401 -21.94 -24.94 10.99
C LEU A 401 -21.24 -25.77 9.90
N ASN A 402 -20.24 -26.56 10.28
CA ASN A 402 -19.56 -27.53 9.40
C ASN A 402 -19.04 -26.90 8.10
N VAL A 403 -18.42 -25.72 8.23
CA VAL A 403 -17.80 -25.02 7.11
C VAL A 403 -16.44 -25.62 6.84
N HIS A 404 -16.14 -25.84 5.55
CA HIS A 404 -14.85 -26.34 5.09
C HIS A 404 -14.25 -25.38 4.07
N ILE A 405 -12.94 -25.17 4.18
CA ILE A 405 -12.16 -24.55 3.11
C ILE A 405 -11.91 -25.62 2.06
N ARG A 406 -12.58 -25.54 0.91
CA ARG A 406 -12.54 -26.58 -0.14
C ARG A 406 -11.42 -26.38 -1.12
N ASN A 407 -11.29 -25.16 -1.62
CA ASN A 407 -10.37 -24.86 -2.70
C ASN A 407 -9.72 -23.49 -2.48
N LEU A 408 -8.49 -23.37 -2.96
CA LEU A 408 -7.75 -22.12 -3.03
C LEU A 408 -7.58 -21.79 -4.50
N SER A 409 -7.91 -20.55 -4.89
CA SER A 409 -7.77 -20.07 -6.26
C SER A 409 -7.07 -18.73 -6.26
N PHE A 410 -6.35 -18.42 -7.32
CA PHE A 410 -5.71 -17.12 -7.48
C PHE A 410 -6.38 -16.38 -8.64
N ASP A 411 -6.97 -15.24 -8.36
CA ASP A 411 -7.47 -14.32 -9.37
C ASP A 411 -6.44 -13.21 -9.60
N HIS A 412 -6.22 -12.86 -10.87
CA HIS A 412 -5.26 -11.82 -11.26
C HIS A 412 -5.54 -10.44 -10.65
N ASN A 413 -6.81 -10.08 -10.42
CA ASN A 413 -7.20 -8.76 -9.91
C ASN A 413 -7.46 -8.78 -8.41
N ARG A 414 -8.04 -9.86 -7.89
CA ARG A 414 -8.46 -9.97 -6.48
C ARG A 414 -7.43 -10.68 -5.60
N GLY A 415 -6.49 -11.39 -6.20
CA GLY A 415 -5.43 -12.14 -5.53
C GLY A 415 -5.89 -13.53 -5.07
N LEU A 416 -5.35 -14.00 -3.94
CA LEU A 416 -5.69 -15.30 -3.38
C LEU A 416 -7.11 -15.30 -2.80
N GLU A 417 -7.96 -16.17 -3.34
CA GLU A 417 -9.33 -16.40 -2.93
C GLU A 417 -9.50 -17.82 -2.37
N VAL A 418 -10.46 -17.96 -1.47
CA VAL A 418 -10.85 -19.23 -0.86
C VAL A 418 -12.30 -19.53 -1.16
N GLN A 419 -12.58 -20.81 -1.41
CA GLN A 419 -13.94 -21.31 -1.50
C GLN A 419 -14.34 -21.94 -0.17
N LEU A 420 -15.24 -21.28 0.56
CA LEU A 420 -15.86 -21.81 1.77
C LEU A 420 -17.13 -22.58 1.40
N SER A 421 -17.28 -23.78 1.94
CA SER A 421 -18.41 -24.68 1.66
C SER A 421 -19.07 -25.10 2.95
N PHE A 422 -20.39 -24.95 3.03
CA PHE A 422 -21.16 -25.22 4.25
C PHE A 422 -22.55 -25.79 3.92
N PRO A 423 -23.21 -26.47 4.87
CA PRO A 423 -24.56 -26.98 4.66
C PRO A 423 -25.57 -25.87 4.40
N GLN A 424 -26.51 -26.12 3.48
CA GLN A 424 -27.59 -25.19 3.18
C GLN A 424 -28.42 -24.88 4.44
N PRO A 425 -28.78 -23.59 4.67
CA PRO A 425 -29.73 -23.22 5.70
C PRO A 425 -31.01 -24.04 5.58
N THR A 426 -31.63 -24.44 6.70
CA THR A 426 -32.82 -25.31 6.71
C THR A 426 -33.96 -24.75 5.87
N ALA A 427 -34.14 -23.42 5.86
CA ALA A 427 -35.10 -22.71 5.03
C ALA A 427 -34.84 -22.85 3.53
N ALA A 428 -33.58 -22.95 3.11
CA ALA A 428 -33.13 -23.07 1.72
C ALA A 428 -33.02 -24.53 1.24
N ARG A 429 -32.66 -25.45 2.14
CA ARG A 429 -32.45 -26.88 1.86
C ARG A 429 -33.71 -27.58 1.34
N LYS A 430 -34.88 -27.23 1.88
CA LYS A 430 -36.18 -27.82 1.50
C LYS A 430 -36.77 -27.22 0.20
N LYS A 431 -36.11 -26.23 -0.41
CA LYS A 431 -36.60 -25.52 -1.60
C LYS A 431 -36.07 -26.15 -2.89
N SER A 432 -36.83 -26.02 -3.98
CA SER A 432 -36.37 -26.34 -5.35
C SER A 432 -35.21 -25.43 -5.77
N LYS A 433 -34.46 -25.80 -6.82
CA LYS A 433 -33.32 -25.04 -7.36
C LYS A 433 -33.67 -23.55 -7.58
N ALA A 434 -34.78 -23.27 -8.26
CA ALA A 434 -35.24 -21.90 -8.55
C ALA A 434 -35.70 -21.13 -7.29
N GLN A 435 -36.40 -21.80 -6.35
CA GLN A 435 -36.82 -21.18 -5.10
C GLN A 435 -35.64 -20.91 -4.15
N ARG A 436 -34.61 -21.77 -4.18
CA ARG A 436 -33.39 -21.59 -3.40
C ARG A 436 -32.55 -20.43 -3.91
N HIS A 437 -32.43 -20.31 -5.23
CA HIS A 437 -31.83 -19.14 -5.87
C HIS A 437 -32.50 -17.85 -5.38
N ARG A 438 -33.84 -17.76 -5.49
CA ARG A 438 -34.60 -16.59 -5.00
C ARG A 438 -34.40 -16.34 -3.51
N TRP A 439 -34.37 -17.39 -2.69
CA TRP A 439 -34.14 -17.24 -1.25
C TRP A 439 -32.79 -16.61 -0.92
N TRP A 440 -31.72 -17.01 -1.61
CA TRP A 440 -30.38 -16.43 -1.40
C TRP A 440 -30.32 -14.96 -1.83
N GLU A 441 -30.98 -14.60 -2.94
CA GLU A 441 -31.15 -13.22 -3.37
C GLU A 441 -31.91 -12.39 -2.32
N ASP A 442 -33.08 -12.86 -1.89
CA ASP A 442 -33.95 -12.11 -0.97
C ASP A 442 -33.36 -11.98 0.45
N SER A 443 -32.54 -12.95 0.86
CA SER A 443 -31.99 -13.01 2.23
C SER A 443 -31.00 -11.89 2.55
N LYS A 444 -30.39 -11.26 1.53
CA LYS A 444 -29.29 -10.30 1.67
C LYS A 444 -28.15 -10.78 2.58
N ARG A 445 -27.89 -12.08 2.60
CA ARG A 445 -26.82 -12.72 3.36
C ARG A 445 -25.63 -13.00 2.47
N LEU A 446 -24.44 -12.94 3.06
CA LEU A 446 -23.14 -13.16 2.41
C LEU A 446 -22.98 -12.27 1.18
N GLU A 447 -23.42 -11.01 1.29
CA GLU A 447 -23.20 -10.00 0.25
C GLU A 447 -21.72 -9.70 0.08
N GLU A 448 -21.35 -9.21 -1.10
CA GLU A 448 -19.98 -8.80 -1.38
C GLU A 448 -19.51 -7.72 -0.40
N GLY A 449 -18.29 -7.87 0.12
CA GLY A 449 -17.70 -6.99 1.12
C GLY A 449 -18.07 -7.30 2.58
N VAL A 450 -19.02 -8.20 2.84
CA VAL A 450 -19.38 -8.60 4.21
C VAL A 450 -18.22 -9.28 4.92
N PHE A 451 -18.02 -8.91 6.18
CA PHE A 451 -17.02 -9.50 7.05
C PHE A 451 -17.47 -10.86 7.60
N LEU A 452 -16.54 -11.82 7.60
CA LEU A 452 -16.75 -13.19 8.05
C LEU A 452 -15.68 -13.56 9.08
N SER A 453 -16.07 -14.38 10.04
CA SER A 453 -15.18 -14.95 11.04
C SER A 453 -15.33 -16.47 11.06
N LEU A 454 -14.26 -17.19 10.75
CA LEU A 454 -14.20 -18.65 10.77
C LEU A 454 -13.53 -19.11 12.06
N LEU A 455 -14.34 -19.69 12.94
CA LEU A 455 -13.88 -20.37 14.13
C LEU A 455 -13.56 -21.82 13.79
N SER A 456 -12.33 -22.26 14.02
CA SER A 456 -11.94 -23.65 13.81
C SER A 456 -11.36 -24.27 15.08
N PHE A 457 -11.52 -25.59 15.23
CA PHE A 457 -11.09 -26.32 16.42
C PHE A 457 -10.02 -27.35 16.04
N GLN A 458 -8.91 -27.35 16.76
CA GLN A 458 -7.85 -28.34 16.62
C GLN A 458 -7.56 -28.96 18.00
N GLY A 459 -8.24 -30.06 18.30
CA GLY A 459 -8.28 -30.60 19.67
C GLY A 459 -8.95 -29.59 20.60
N ASP A 460 -8.29 -29.28 21.72
CA ASP A 460 -8.80 -28.33 22.72
C ASP A 460 -8.52 -26.86 22.39
N LYS A 461 -7.84 -26.57 21.27
CA LYS A 461 -7.51 -25.19 20.87
C LYS A 461 -8.45 -24.70 19.79
N SER A 462 -9.09 -23.56 20.04
CA SER A 462 -9.81 -22.80 19.02
C SER A 462 -8.85 -21.86 18.28
N SER A 463 -9.13 -21.57 17.01
CA SER A 463 -8.45 -20.50 16.25
C SER A 463 -9.46 -19.73 15.42
N LEU A 464 -9.16 -18.45 15.15
CA LEU A 464 -10.06 -17.52 14.49
C LEU A 464 -9.40 -16.94 13.26
N LEU A 465 -10.07 -17.08 12.11
CA LEU A 465 -9.65 -16.47 10.85
C LEU A 465 -10.71 -15.50 10.35
N PHE A 466 -10.26 -14.38 9.81
CA PHE A 466 -11.14 -13.35 9.28
C PHE A 466 -11.11 -13.33 7.75
N PHE A 467 -12.29 -13.22 7.15
CA PHE A 467 -12.45 -13.14 5.70
C PHE A 467 -13.37 -12.01 5.30
N ASN A 468 -13.26 -11.57 4.05
CA ASN A 468 -14.22 -10.71 3.38
C ASN A 468 -14.81 -11.43 2.16
N VAL A 469 -16.11 -11.36 1.95
CA VAL A 469 -16.75 -11.94 0.77
C VAL A 469 -16.29 -11.17 -0.48
N THR A 470 -15.77 -11.89 -1.48
CA THR A 470 -15.32 -11.28 -2.75
C THR A 470 -16.27 -11.55 -3.91
N GLY A 471 -17.18 -12.52 -3.76
CA GLY A 471 -18.15 -12.83 -4.80
C GLY A 471 -19.28 -13.68 -4.26
N LYS A 472 -20.50 -13.15 -4.36
CA LYS A 472 -21.73 -13.88 -4.12
C LYS A 472 -22.27 -14.42 -5.45
N GLU A 473 -22.12 -15.73 -5.67
CA GLU A 473 -22.67 -16.38 -6.85
C GLU A 473 -23.92 -17.16 -6.50
N THR A 474 -25.08 -16.67 -6.93
CA THR A 474 -26.35 -17.35 -6.73
C THR A 474 -26.79 -18.13 -7.95
N ASN A 475 -26.27 -17.89 -9.15
CA ASN A 475 -26.69 -18.58 -10.37
C ASN A 475 -26.46 -20.08 -10.23
N PRO A 476 -27.54 -20.89 -10.32
CA PRO A 476 -27.47 -22.28 -9.95
C PRO A 476 -26.78 -23.15 -11.00
N ASP A 477 -26.39 -22.58 -12.15
CA ASP A 477 -25.64 -23.27 -13.21
C ASP A 477 -24.11 -23.11 -13.05
N LYS A 478 -23.66 -22.24 -12.14
CA LYS A 478 -22.23 -22.15 -11.80
C LYS A 478 -21.84 -23.13 -10.70
N VAL A 479 -20.67 -23.74 -10.85
CA VAL A 479 -20.17 -24.82 -9.98
C VAL A 479 -19.98 -24.38 -8.51
N ALA A 480 -19.48 -23.16 -8.29
CA ALA A 480 -19.23 -22.61 -6.95
C ALA A 480 -20.35 -21.66 -6.48
N SER A 481 -21.62 -22.00 -6.78
CA SER A 481 -22.77 -21.17 -6.38
C SER A 481 -23.38 -21.59 -5.04
N LEU A 482 -23.92 -20.59 -4.31
CA LEU A 482 -24.78 -20.74 -3.14
C LEU A 482 -26.05 -21.56 -3.38
N SER A 483 -26.58 -21.64 -4.61
CA SER A 483 -27.87 -22.28 -4.87
C SER A 483 -27.80 -23.56 -5.72
N SER A 484 -26.64 -23.84 -6.34
CA SER A 484 -26.40 -24.98 -7.23
C SER A 484 -26.74 -26.35 -6.62
N HIS A 485 -26.33 -26.59 -5.36
CA HIS A 485 -26.45 -27.88 -4.69
C HIS A 485 -27.52 -27.89 -3.60
N ASN A 486 -28.21 -29.03 -3.44
CA ASN A 486 -29.32 -29.19 -2.50
C ASN A 486 -28.90 -29.19 -1.03
N TYR A 487 -27.67 -29.61 -0.75
CA TYR A 487 -27.18 -29.80 0.60
C TYR A 487 -26.04 -28.86 0.98
N LEU A 488 -25.27 -28.38 0.00
CA LEU A 488 -24.12 -27.50 0.23
C LEU A 488 -24.33 -26.16 -0.47
N ALA A 489 -23.85 -25.11 0.16
CA ALA A 489 -23.70 -23.77 -0.36
C ALA A 489 -22.21 -23.45 -0.43
N ASN A 490 -21.79 -22.71 -1.44
CA ASN A 490 -20.41 -22.28 -1.63
C ASN A 490 -20.34 -20.76 -1.72
N ILE A 491 -19.38 -20.16 -1.04
CA ILE A 491 -19.09 -18.72 -1.11
C ILE A 491 -17.60 -18.51 -1.35
N ILE A 492 -17.28 -17.46 -2.11
CA ILE A 492 -15.89 -17.06 -2.38
C ILE A 492 -15.55 -15.89 -1.47
N ALA A 493 -14.43 -16.02 -0.77
CA ALA A 493 -13.95 -15.01 0.16
C ALA A 493 -12.43 -14.85 0.05
N LYS A 494 -11.91 -13.78 0.61
CA LYS A 494 -10.49 -13.51 0.74
C LYS A 494 -10.14 -13.31 2.21
N LEU A 495 -8.92 -13.64 2.59
CA LEU A 495 -8.44 -13.40 3.95
C LEU A 495 -8.41 -11.87 4.21
N ALA A 496 -8.98 -11.44 5.32
CA ALA A 496 -9.06 -10.03 5.68
C ALA A 496 -7.72 -9.48 6.20
N SER A 497 -6.88 -10.36 6.74
CA SER A 497 -5.51 -10.08 7.13
C SER A 497 -4.54 -10.53 6.02
N ASN A 498 -3.39 -9.86 5.94
CA ASN A 498 -2.29 -10.25 5.04
C ASN A 498 -1.11 -10.86 5.82
N ASN A 499 -1.34 -11.35 7.04
CA ASN A 499 -0.28 -11.93 7.84
C ASN A 499 0.05 -13.35 7.36
N ARG A 500 1.26 -13.81 7.65
CA ARG A 500 1.71 -15.15 7.24
C ARG A 500 1.06 -16.26 8.07
N ASP A 501 0.81 -16.00 9.35
CA ASP A 501 0.30 -17.00 10.28
C ASP A 501 -1.15 -17.41 9.96
N ASP A 502 -2.00 -16.46 9.57
CA ASP A 502 -3.38 -16.72 9.16
C ASP A 502 -3.41 -17.44 7.80
N LEU A 503 -2.50 -17.09 6.89
CA LEU A 503 -2.33 -17.81 5.62
C LEU A 503 -1.92 -19.27 5.86
N ASP A 504 -0.92 -19.51 6.71
CA ASP A 504 -0.46 -20.85 7.07
C ASP A 504 -1.57 -21.65 7.76
N THR A 505 -2.37 -21.01 8.62
CA THR A 505 -3.53 -21.62 9.28
C THR A 505 -4.62 -21.98 8.28
N MET A 506 -4.97 -21.07 7.38
CA MET A 506 -5.96 -21.28 6.32
C MET A 506 -5.56 -22.44 5.39
N VAL A 507 -4.30 -22.49 4.94
CA VAL A 507 -3.76 -23.58 4.10
C VAL A 507 -3.82 -24.91 4.87
N ARG A 508 -3.45 -24.90 6.15
CA ARG A 508 -3.52 -26.09 7.01
C ARG A 508 -4.95 -26.63 7.14
N LEU A 509 -5.92 -25.75 7.40
CA LEU A 509 -7.34 -26.11 7.48
C LEU A 509 -7.87 -26.71 6.18
N ASN A 510 -7.43 -26.20 5.03
CA ASN A 510 -7.75 -26.78 3.72
C ASN A 510 -7.17 -28.20 3.58
N CYS A 511 -5.86 -28.36 3.82
CA CYS A 511 -5.16 -29.63 3.69
C CYS A 511 -5.73 -30.72 4.60
N GLN A 512 -6.08 -30.36 5.84
CA GLN A 512 -6.63 -31.28 6.84
C GLN A 512 -8.13 -31.52 6.67
N ARG A 513 -8.80 -30.75 5.79
CA ARG A 513 -10.26 -30.76 5.61
C ARG A 513 -11.04 -30.55 6.91
N SER A 514 -10.47 -29.78 7.82
CA SER A 514 -11.08 -29.46 9.11
C SER A 514 -12.40 -28.73 8.90
N SER A 515 -13.37 -29.01 9.77
CA SER A 515 -14.61 -28.25 9.84
C SER A 515 -14.47 -27.10 10.82
N GLY A 516 -15.15 -26.00 10.55
CA GLY A 516 -15.29 -24.86 11.45
C GLY A 516 -16.72 -24.32 11.47
N ILE A 517 -16.88 -23.22 12.18
CA ILE A 517 -18.10 -22.44 12.28
C ILE A 517 -17.84 -21.08 11.65
N LEU A 518 -18.61 -20.75 10.63
CA LEU A 518 -18.51 -19.47 9.97
C LEU A 518 -19.57 -18.53 10.55
N ILE A 519 -19.12 -17.38 11.02
CA ILE A 519 -19.95 -16.32 11.55
C ILE A 519 -19.93 -15.17 10.55
N GLU A 520 -21.10 -14.86 10.00
CA GLU A 520 -21.31 -13.72 9.13
C GLU A 520 -21.65 -12.47 9.96
N LEU A 521 -21.00 -11.35 9.65
CA LEU A 521 -21.13 -10.07 10.35
C LEU A 521 -21.54 -8.97 9.35
N PRO A 522 -22.82 -8.89 8.93
CA PRO A 522 -23.26 -8.00 7.84
C PRO A 522 -23.10 -6.50 8.12
N SER A 523 -23.01 -6.11 9.40
CA SER A 523 -22.85 -4.70 9.78
C SER A 523 -21.42 -4.18 9.60
N ILE A 524 -20.46 -5.04 9.26
CA ILE A 524 -19.05 -4.68 9.13
C ILE A 524 -18.63 -4.87 7.68
N ILE A 525 -18.25 -3.77 7.04
CA ILE A 525 -17.77 -3.74 5.66
C ILE A 525 -16.37 -3.13 5.67
N ILE A 526 -15.34 -3.98 5.59
CA ILE A 526 -13.93 -3.58 5.72
C ILE A 526 -13.56 -2.41 4.80
N ALA A 527 -14.08 -2.43 3.57
CA ALA A 527 -13.78 -1.43 2.54
C ALA A 527 -14.22 0.00 2.91
N THR A 528 -15.11 0.18 3.91
CA THR A 528 -15.57 1.53 4.30
C THR A 528 -14.64 2.23 5.28
N PHE A 529 -13.76 1.51 5.97
CA PHE A 529 -12.94 2.08 7.05
C PHE A 529 -11.45 1.72 7.00
N VAL A 530 -11.07 0.57 6.42
CA VAL A 530 -9.65 0.19 6.34
C VAL A 530 -8.82 1.23 5.58
N PRO A 531 -9.25 1.75 4.40
CA PRO A 531 -8.48 2.79 3.71
C PRO A 531 -8.29 4.06 4.55
N VAL A 532 -9.25 4.40 5.41
CA VAL A 532 -9.17 5.56 6.30
C VAL A 532 -8.13 5.32 7.40
N LEU A 533 -8.16 4.15 8.04
CA LEU A 533 -7.19 3.78 9.07
C LEU A 533 -5.76 3.63 8.51
N GLU A 534 -5.62 3.05 7.31
CA GLU A 534 -4.34 2.98 6.58
C GLU A 534 -3.80 4.37 6.27
N SER A 535 -4.66 5.29 5.82
CA SER A 535 -4.28 6.68 5.58
C SER A 535 -3.77 7.38 6.85
N ILE A 536 -4.41 7.13 8.01
CA ILE A 536 -3.93 7.67 9.29
C ILE A 536 -2.58 7.06 9.68
N GLN A 537 -2.39 5.76 9.51
CA GLN A 537 -1.10 5.09 9.75
C GLN A 537 0.00 5.63 8.84
N ASP A 538 -0.31 5.90 7.58
CA ASP A 538 0.62 6.47 6.60
C ASP A 538 0.96 7.92 6.96
N MET A 539 -0.02 8.76 7.31
CA MET A 539 0.20 10.10 7.83
C MET A 539 1.12 10.09 9.07
N TYR A 540 0.91 9.14 9.97
CA TYR A 540 1.75 8.97 11.17
C TYR A 540 3.18 8.54 10.81
N ARG A 541 3.34 7.57 9.89
CA ARG A 541 4.64 7.07 9.43
C ARG A 541 5.46 8.16 8.74
N LEU A 542 4.78 9.01 7.96
CA LEU A 542 5.37 10.13 7.23
C LEU A 542 5.54 11.40 8.06
N CYS A 543 5.18 11.38 9.36
CA CYS A 543 5.19 12.56 10.23
C CYS A 543 4.43 13.75 9.62
N ARG A 544 3.36 13.47 8.86
CA ARG A 544 2.62 14.45 8.06
C ARG A 544 1.20 14.58 8.58
N LEU A 545 0.82 15.79 8.93
CA LEU A 545 -0.57 16.17 9.16
C LEU A 545 -0.91 17.34 8.23
N PRO A 546 -1.71 17.13 7.17
CA PRO A 546 -2.19 18.23 6.34
C PRO A 546 -2.87 19.28 7.21
N PHE A 547 -2.64 20.56 6.91
CA PHE A 547 -3.18 21.67 7.68
C PHE A 547 -2.79 21.67 9.18
N ARG A 548 -1.65 21.04 9.56
CA ARG A 548 -1.18 20.95 10.96
C ARG A 548 -1.31 22.26 11.72
N GLN A 549 -0.80 23.36 11.16
CA GLN A 549 -0.82 24.69 11.77
C GLN A 549 -2.22 25.24 12.08
N TRP A 550 -3.27 24.70 11.45
CA TRP A 550 -4.67 25.08 11.71
C TRP A 550 -5.43 24.04 12.54
N ILE A 551 -5.12 22.75 12.37
CA ILE A 551 -5.75 21.67 13.15
C ILE A 551 -5.19 21.64 14.58
N ILE A 552 -3.89 21.87 14.70
CA ILE A 552 -3.11 21.78 15.94
C ILE A 552 -2.12 22.96 15.95
N PRO A 553 -2.62 24.20 16.16
CA PRO A 553 -1.77 25.38 16.20
C PRO A 553 -0.85 25.35 17.41
N ASP A 554 0.40 25.80 17.19
CA ASP A 554 1.35 26.03 18.27
C ASP A 554 0.91 27.23 19.12
N ARG A 555 1.38 27.30 20.37
CA ARG A 555 1.06 28.41 21.29
C ARG A 555 2.17 29.45 21.29
N LEU A 556 1.81 30.73 21.20
CA LEU A 556 2.74 31.84 21.28
C LEU A 556 3.22 32.06 22.73
N GLY A 557 4.27 31.35 23.13
CA GLY A 557 4.98 31.53 24.40
C GLY A 557 4.21 31.10 25.66
N HIS A 558 4.93 30.86 26.76
CA HIS A 558 4.34 30.59 28.07
C HIS A 558 4.01 31.90 28.78
N GLN A 559 2.72 32.24 28.92
CA GLN A 559 2.28 33.21 29.92
C GLN A 559 1.50 32.48 31.01
N VAL A 560 2.04 32.53 32.23
CA VAL A 560 1.62 31.76 33.42
C VAL A 560 0.15 31.98 33.83
N ASN A 561 -0.51 33.04 33.35
CA ASN A 561 -1.86 33.42 33.80
C ASN A 561 -2.89 33.64 32.67
N ASN A 562 -2.57 33.30 31.42
CA ASN A 562 -3.53 33.36 30.32
C ASN A 562 -3.23 32.24 29.32
N PRO A 563 -4.24 31.55 28.75
CA PRO A 563 -3.98 30.65 27.64
C PRO A 563 -3.34 31.48 26.52
N ALA A 564 -2.06 31.20 26.26
CA ALA A 564 -1.31 31.89 25.23
C ALA A 564 -2.10 31.85 23.91
N PRO A 565 -2.16 32.97 23.17
CA PRO A 565 -2.87 33.01 21.90
C PRO A 565 -2.28 31.93 20.97
N LEU A 566 -3.17 31.24 20.26
CA LEU A 566 -2.78 30.26 19.25
C LEU A 566 -2.08 30.98 18.09
N ASP A 567 -0.93 30.46 17.67
CA ASP A 567 -0.27 30.90 16.45
C ASP A 567 -0.99 30.28 15.25
N ILE A 568 -1.97 31.00 14.73
CA ILE A 568 -2.75 30.56 13.56
C ILE A 568 -2.34 31.45 12.39
N PRO A 569 -1.45 30.98 11.50
CA PRO A 569 -1.08 31.76 10.32
C PRO A 569 -2.29 31.90 9.38
N PRO A 570 -2.42 33.01 8.63
CA PRO A 570 -3.45 33.15 7.63
C PRO A 570 -3.32 32.05 6.55
N PRO A 571 -4.43 31.63 5.90
CA PRO A 571 -4.35 30.68 4.80
C PRO A 571 -3.52 31.23 3.65
N MET A 572 -2.83 30.36 2.90
CA MET A 572 -1.94 30.73 1.79
C MET A 572 -2.64 31.46 0.63
N TYR A 573 -3.98 31.44 0.60
CA TYR A 573 -4.80 32.15 -0.40
C TYR A 573 -5.39 33.47 0.14
N ALA A 574 -5.06 33.87 1.37
CA ALA A 574 -5.57 35.07 2.03
C ALA A 574 -5.05 36.36 1.40
#